data_AF-A0A1M4W6T7-F1
#
_entry.id   AF-A0A1M4W6T7-F1
#
_cell.length_a   1.000
_cell.length_b   1.000
_cell.length_c   1.000
_cell.angle_alpha   90.00
_cell.angle_beta   90.00
_cell.angle_gamma   90.00
#
_symmetry.space_group_name_H-M   'P 1'
#
loop_
_entity.id
_entity.type
_entity.pdbx_description
1 polymer ?
#
loop_
_entity_poly.entity_id
_entity_poly.type
_entity_poly.pdbx_seq_one_letter_code
_entity_poly.pdbx_strand_id
1 'polypeptide(L)'
;MIKSVIALLSFLIIFSCEKVQENNHSKTWSLKSEDKSKAFNNDENVVLPVLFDKRYFHGYQLSPDSNYPIYSHTDRYIGCVTVSFIDKDIEKQKKWLNFDVANNVDSGDDPDDEYFNSLNKIIRKKLESNVDGYNIIAEWIPAQYLSSSTFDYVYPYKKNYYLYNREKQSWYFIKEETVFDSSDGKNITKLTELNRMINNSPSNSSAKKLKIDSLNNSISLKKLDGIWSSECEFRDHVFISSTIANAQFTVTNRFSMNAELKKTGVNKYEFYFTDFPPLIPLPDEMQNWSNLDNKKPVGSFEMINESKIELTWFGFYYKKTKKYIQTENPFSKNSSKAVIINCPE
;
A
#
# COMPACT_ATOMS: atom_id res chain seq x y z
N MET A 1 46.53 -49.35 57.66
CA MET A 1 45.27 -49.33 58.45
C MET A 1 44.91 -47.87 58.69
N ILE A 2 44.03 -47.26 57.87
CA ILE A 2 42.58 -47.05 58.11
C ILE A 2 42.38 -46.06 59.29
N LYS A 3 41.83 -44.83 59.21
CA LYS A 3 40.85 -44.11 58.35
C LYS A 3 41.11 -42.58 58.44
N SER A 4 41.17 -41.82 57.35
CA SER A 4 40.13 -40.93 56.77
C SER A 4 39.40 -39.99 57.76
N VAL A 5 39.46 -38.67 57.55
CA VAL A 5 38.48 -37.86 56.77
C VAL A 5 38.82 -36.36 56.87
N ILE A 6 38.81 -35.75 55.69
CA ILE A 6 38.86 -34.34 55.28
C ILE A 6 38.02 -33.40 56.17
N ALA A 7 38.63 -32.31 56.65
CA ALA A 7 37.93 -31.20 57.28
C ALA A 7 38.02 -29.94 56.39
N LEU A 8 36.84 -29.49 55.95
CA LEU A 8 36.56 -28.23 55.26
C LEU A 8 37.07 -27.04 56.07
N LEU A 9 37.89 -26.18 55.45
CA LEU A 9 38.25 -24.86 55.97
C LEU A 9 37.42 -23.81 55.22
N SER A 10 36.29 -23.42 55.81
CA SER A 10 35.52 -22.25 55.41
C SER A 10 36.07 -21.03 56.15
N PHE A 11 36.93 -20.25 55.49
CA PHE A 11 37.36 -18.94 55.98
C PHE A 11 36.74 -17.86 55.09
N LEU A 12 35.69 -17.24 55.62
CA LEU A 12 35.16 -15.95 55.16
C LEU A 12 36.22 -14.87 55.43
N ILE A 13 36.75 -14.27 54.36
CA ILE A 13 37.46 -12.99 54.42
C ILE A 13 36.69 -12.00 53.56
N ILE A 14 36.06 -11.05 54.26
CA ILE A 14 35.60 -9.78 53.73
C ILE A 14 36.84 -8.90 53.54
N PHE A 15 37.10 -8.40 52.34
CA PHE A 15 37.61 -7.03 52.12
C PHE A 15 37.41 -6.61 50.65
N SER A 16 36.51 -5.64 50.48
CA SER A 16 36.57 -4.46 49.61
C SER A 16 37.35 -4.52 48.29
N CYS A 17 36.65 -4.29 47.18
CA CYS A 17 37.19 -3.48 46.09
C CYS A 17 36.10 -2.55 45.54
N GLU A 18 36.49 -1.29 45.39
CA GLU A 18 35.67 -0.12 45.03
C GLU A 18 34.95 -0.28 43.69
N LYS A 19 33.71 0.22 43.63
CA LYS A 19 33.12 0.63 42.36
C LYS A 19 32.64 2.07 42.47
N VAL A 20 33.31 2.90 41.68
CA VAL A 20 33.11 4.32 41.44
C VAL A 20 31.65 4.62 41.10
N GLN A 21 31.16 5.72 41.69
CA GLN A 21 29.86 6.33 41.47
C GLN A 21 29.65 6.76 40.01
N GLU A 22 28.48 6.46 39.46
CA GLU A 22 27.75 7.42 38.63
C GLU A 22 26.28 7.46 39.09
N ASN A 23 25.83 8.67 39.39
CA ASN A 23 24.59 8.98 40.07
C ASN A 23 23.35 8.67 39.24
N ASN A 24 22.62 7.61 39.59
CA ASN A 24 21.20 7.47 39.31
C ASN A 24 20.42 7.66 40.61
N HIS A 25 20.15 8.91 40.99
CA HIS A 25 19.09 9.20 41.94
C HIS A 25 17.82 9.61 41.21
N SER A 26 16.88 8.67 41.26
CA SER A 26 15.47 8.81 40.95
C SER A 26 14.90 10.09 41.58
N LYS A 27 14.52 11.04 40.74
CA LYS A 27 13.45 11.97 41.12
C LYS A 27 12.14 11.23 40.93
N THR A 28 11.60 10.75 42.04
CA THR A 28 10.18 10.45 42.22
C THR A 28 9.38 11.69 41.81
N TRP A 29 8.81 11.70 40.61
CA TRP A 29 7.80 12.67 40.24
C TRP A 29 6.45 12.05 40.58
N SER A 30 5.89 12.51 41.71
CA SER A 30 4.47 12.36 42.01
C SER A 30 3.68 13.03 40.88
N LEU A 31 3.10 12.23 39.99
CA LEU A 31 2.11 12.72 39.03
C LEU A 31 0.84 13.05 39.82
N LYS A 32 0.65 14.34 40.10
CA LYS A 32 -0.68 14.91 40.24
C LYS A 32 -1.42 14.60 38.95
N SER A 33 -2.46 13.77 39.07
CA SER A 33 -3.45 13.53 38.04
C SER A 33 -4.22 14.83 37.80
N GLU A 34 -3.86 15.56 36.76
CA GLU A 34 -4.73 16.56 36.15
C GLU A 34 -4.94 16.19 34.69
N ASP A 35 -6.18 15.76 34.43
CA ASP A 35 -6.95 15.84 33.20
C ASP A 35 -6.23 16.21 31.90
N LYS A 36 -6.20 15.26 30.96
CA LYS A 36 -6.81 15.42 29.62
C LYS A 36 -7.34 14.08 29.11
N SER A 37 -8.42 13.60 29.71
CA SER A 37 -9.36 12.77 28.98
C SER A 37 -10.17 13.68 28.06
N LYS A 38 -10.11 13.46 26.74
CA LYS A 38 -11.16 13.84 25.75
C LYS A 38 -10.74 13.48 24.33
N ALA A 39 -11.25 12.34 23.86
CA ALA A 39 -12.03 12.24 22.63
C ALA A 39 -12.69 10.86 22.60
N PHE A 40 -13.81 10.73 23.32
CA PHE A 40 -14.77 9.65 23.11
C PHE A 40 -15.66 10.04 21.92
N ASN A 41 -15.84 9.12 20.98
CA ASN A 41 -17.03 9.05 20.14
C ASN A 41 -17.33 7.57 19.82
N ASN A 42 -18.39 7.09 20.45
CA ASN A 42 -19.27 5.93 20.23
C ASN A 42 -18.97 4.99 19.05
N ASP A 43 -18.53 3.77 19.33
CA ASP A 43 -19.37 2.57 19.43
C ASP A 43 -18.54 1.42 20.06
N GLU A 44 -19.08 0.80 21.12
CA GLU A 44 -18.50 -0.25 21.97
C GLU A 44 -17.15 0.08 22.67
N ASN A 45 -17.00 -0.35 23.94
CA ASN A 45 -15.96 0.09 24.89
C ASN A 45 -14.54 -0.39 24.56
N VAL A 46 -13.98 0.09 23.46
CA VAL A 46 -12.61 -0.15 23.05
C VAL A 46 -11.80 1.13 23.31
N VAL A 47 -11.11 1.16 24.46
CA VAL A 47 -10.22 2.27 24.81
C VAL A 47 -9.01 2.23 23.87
N LEU A 48 -8.96 3.16 22.92
CA LEU A 48 -7.81 3.32 22.03
C LEU A 48 -6.56 3.66 22.87
N PRO A 49 -5.47 2.87 22.80
CA PRO A 49 -4.22 3.24 23.45
C PRO A 49 -3.71 4.59 22.94
N VAL A 50 -2.98 5.32 23.79
CA VAL A 50 -2.26 6.52 23.33
C VAL A 50 -1.14 6.07 22.39
N LEU A 51 -1.39 6.11 21.09
CA LEU A 51 -0.51 5.51 20.08
C LEU A 51 0.89 6.18 19.98
N PHE A 52 1.08 7.36 20.57
CA PHE A 52 2.38 8.04 20.73
C PHE A 52 2.97 7.96 22.15
N ASP A 53 2.44 7.09 23.00
CA ASP A 53 3.03 6.92 24.33
C ASP A 53 4.48 6.42 24.17
N LYS A 54 5.42 7.12 24.81
CA LYS A 54 6.85 6.81 24.75
C LYS A 54 7.16 5.39 25.24
N ARG A 55 6.28 4.80 26.08
CA ARG A 55 6.43 3.43 26.58
C ARG A 55 6.33 2.38 25.47
N TYR A 56 5.68 2.69 24.35
CA TYR A 56 5.53 1.80 23.20
C TYR A 56 6.59 2.05 22.13
N PHE A 57 7.42 3.08 22.28
CA PHE A 57 8.47 3.41 21.32
C PHE A 57 9.79 2.74 21.69
N HIS A 58 10.23 1.76 20.88
CA HIS A 58 11.50 1.07 21.06
C HIS A 58 12.56 1.43 19.99
N GLY A 59 12.19 2.23 19.00
CA GLY A 59 13.05 2.62 17.89
C GLY A 59 12.28 2.59 16.57
N TYR A 60 12.81 3.28 15.58
CA TYR A 60 12.31 3.19 14.21
C TYR A 60 12.93 1.99 13.50
N GLN A 61 12.14 1.41 12.61
CA GLN A 61 12.54 0.38 11.66
C GLN A 61 11.98 0.76 10.28
N LEU A 62 12.32 -0.02 9.26
CA LEU A 62 11.63 0.05 7.97
C LEU A 62 10.49 -0.97 7.95
N SER A 63 9.46 -0.70 7.17
CA SER A 63 8.46 -1.71 6.80
C SER A 63 9.12 -2.96 6.17
N PRO A 64 8.44 -4.12 6.14
CA PRO A 64 9.02 -5.34 5.57
C PRO A 64 9.41 -5.24 4.10
N ASP A 65 8.81 -4.30 3.36
CA ASP A 65 9.13 -3.98 1.96
C ASP A 65 10.16 -2.85 1.84
N SER A 66 10.81 -2.48 2.94
CA SER A 66 11.78 -1.40 3.09
C SER A 66 11.37 -0.13 2.38
N ASN A 67 10.11 0.31 2.54
CA ASN A 67 9.54 1.41 1.75
C ASN A 67 9.03 2.61 2.55
N TYR A 68 8.95 2.51 3.88
CA TYR A 68 8.70 3.65 4.76
C TYR A 68 9.11 3.35 6.21
N PRO A 69 9.38 4.39 7.03
CA PRO A 69 9.67 4.22 8.45
C PRO A 69 8.44 3.79 9.25
N ILE A 70 8.66 2.90 10.20
CA ILE A 70 7.68 2.46 11.18
C ILE A 70 8.28 2.42 12.58
N TYR A 71 7.43 2.37 13.59
CA TYR A 71 7.73 1.64 14.83
C TYR A 71 6.55 0.75 15.17
N SER A 72 6.81 -0.34 15.87
CA SER A 72 5.77 -1.26 16.32
C SER A 72 5.97 -1.66 17.78
N HIS A 73 4.87 -2.06 18.41
CA HIS A 73 4.84 -2.57 19.76
C HIS A 73 3.74 -3.62 19.88
N THR A 74 4.04 -4.71 20.57
CA THR A 74 3.08 -5.77 20.85
C THR A 74 3.14 -6.14 22.31
N ASP A 75 2.01 -6.07 23.00
CA ASP A 75 1.86 -6.63 24.34
C ASP A 75 0.44 -7.16 24.59
N ARG A 76 0.26 -7.79 25.76
CA ARG A 76 -1.01 -8.43 26.15
C ARG A 76 -2.10 -7.45 26.60
N TYR A 77 -1.76 -6.18 26.78
CA TYR A 77 -2.63 -5.16 27.35
C TYR A 77 -3.23 -4.27 26.25
N ILE A 78 -2.40 -3.83 25.30
CA ILE A 78 -2.80 -2.95 24.22
C ILE A 78 -3.03 -3.72 22.92
N GLY A 79 -2.38 -4.88 22.74
CA GLY A 79 -2.38 -5.62 21.50
C GLY A 79 -1.18 -5.26 20.63
N CYS A 80 -1.35 -5.30 19.31
CA CYS A 80 -0.30 -4.96 18.35
C CYS A 80 -0.58 -3.58 17.74
N VAL A 81 0.37 -2.67 17.87
CA VAL A 81 0.34 -1.32 17.29
C VAL A 81 1.51 -1.17 16.34
N THR A 82 1.25 -0.70 15.13
CA THR A 82 2.28 -0.24 14.19
C THR A 82 1.97 1.19 13.80
N VAL A 83 2.95 2.09 13.92
CA VAL A 83 2.83 3.49 13.51
C VAL A 83 3.76 3.72 12.32
N SER A 84 3.17 4.17 11.22
CA SER A 84 3.83 4.36 9.93
C SER A 84 3.93 5.84 9.59
N PHE A 85 5.10 6.25 9.10
CA PHE A 85 5.40 7.62 8.70
C PHE A 85 5.46 7.71 7.19
N ILE A 86 4.42 8.26 6.58
CA ILE A 86 4.26 8.29 5.13
C ILE A 86 4.54 9.71 4.63
N ASP A 87 5.61 9.88 3.85
CA ASP A 87 5.94 11.20 3.27
C ASP A 87 4.75 11.70 2.45
N LYS A 88 4.36 12.96 2.66
CA LYS A 88 3.23 13.59 1.94
C LYS A 88 3.51 13.72 0.44
N ASP A 89 4.78 13.74 0.06
CA ASP A 89 5.23 13.78 -1.33
C ASP A 89 5.55 12.35 -1.82
N ILE A 90 4.76 11.87 -2.77
CA ILE A 90 4.87 10.52 -3.35
C ILE A 90 6.26 10.28 -3.96
N GLU A 91 6.89 11.29 -4.55
CA GLU A 91 8.22 11.13 -5.14
C GLU A 91 9.30 11.00 -4.06
N LYS A 92 9.10 11.62 -2.89
CA LYS A 92 10.00 11.46 -1.75
C LYS A 92 9.82 10.13 -1.03
N GLN A 93 8.66 9.48 -1.13
CA GLN A 93 8.47 8.13 -0.59
C GLN A 93 9.47 7.13 -1.20
N LYS A 94 9.81 7.28 -2.49
CA LYS A 94 10.82 6.43 -3.17
C LYS A 94 12.21 6.51 -2.52
N LYS A 95 12.51 7.57 -1.77
CA LYS A 95 13.79 7.72 -1.05
C LYS A 95 13.91 6.82 0.17
N TRP A 96 12.85 6.14 0.54
CA TRP A 96 12.85 5.14 1.60
C TRP A 96 13.05 3.72 1.07
N LEU A 97 12.88 3.50 -0.24
CA LEU A 97 13.14 2.21 -0.88
C LEU A 97 14.62 1.84 -0.73
N ASN A 98 14.90 0.66 -0.17
CA ASN A 98 16.26 0.16 0.09
C ASN A 98 17.11 1.17 0.88
N PHE A 99 16.49 1.85 1.86
CA PHE A 99 17.12 2.95 2.59
C PHE A 99 18.31 2.50 3.45
N ASP A 100 18.23 1.35 4.07
CA ASP A 100 19.31 0.64 4.75
C ASP A 100 20.55 0.48 3.83
N VAL A 101 20.37 -0.15 2.67
CA VAL A 101 21.41 -0.36 1.66
C VAL A 101 22.00 0.96 1.19
N ALA A 102 21.15 1.95 0.89
CA ALA A 102 21.58 3.27 0.43
C ALA A 102 22.37 4.07 1.49
N ASN A 103 22.31 3.67 2.76
CA ASN A 103 23.05 4.28 3.87
C ASN A 103 24.15 3.36 4.42
N ASN A 104 24.54 2.32 3.67
CA ASN A 104 25.56 1.35 4.07
C ASN A 104 25.26 0.66 5.42
N VAL A 105 23.98 0.39 5.67
CA VAL A 105 23.54 -0.43 6.80
C VAL A 105 23.22 -1.80 6.23
N ASP A 106 24.08 -2.77 6.50
CA ASP A 106 23.92 -4.15 6.04
C ASP A 106 23.16 -4.95 7.09
N SER A 107 22.04 -5.57 6.70
CA SER A 107 21.28 -6.47 7.56
C SER A 107 21.96 -7.82 7.72
N GLY A 108 22.88 -8.18 6.82
CA GLY A 108 23.35 -9.56 6.67
C GLY A 108 22.19 -10.52 6.41
N ASP A 109 22.46 -11.81 6.65
CA ASP A 109 21.43 -12.87 6.58
C ASP A 109 20.52 -12.84 7.82
N ASP A 110 21.06 -12.45 8.98
CA ASP A 110 20.36 -12.34 10.26
C ASP A 110 20.64 -10.97 10.90
N PRO A 111 19.70 -10.00 10.82
CA PRO A 111 19.91 -8.67 11.37
C PRO A 111 20.00 -8.70 12.90
N ASP A 112 21.08 -8.12 13.43
CA ASP A 112 21.38 -8.06 14.85
C ASP A 112 21.01 -6.70 15.49
N ASP A 113 21.28 -6.56 16.78
CA ASP A 113 21.04 -5.32 17.51
C ASP A 113 21.85 -4.13 16.95
N GLU A 114 23.05 -4.37 16.41
CA GLU A 114 23.87 -3.30 15.83
C GLU A 114 23.23 -2.74 14.56
N TYR A 115 22.70 -3.62 13.71
CA TYR A 115 21.91 -3.26 12.54
C TYR A 115 20.71 -2.38 12.93
N PHE A 116 19.86 -2.85 13.86
CA PHE A 116 18.65 -2.11 14.24
C PHE A 116 18.98 -0.78 14.93
N ASN A 117 20.02 -0.73 15.77
CA ASN A 117 20.47 0.51 16.40
C ASN A 117 21.01 1.53 15.38
N SER A 118 21.80 1.07 14.41
CA SER A 118 22.33 1.90 13.33
C SER A 118 21.23 2.42 12.43
N LEU A 119 20.31 1.55 12.00
CA LEU A 119 19.15 1.92 11.19
C LEU A 119 18.26 2.94 11.90
N ASN A 120 17.90 2.68 13.17
CA ASN A 120 17.10 3.58 14.00
C ASN A 120 17.74 4.98 14.08
N LYS A 121 19.06 5.07 14.31
CA LYS A 121 19.78 6.35 14.41
C LYS A 121 19.68 7.16 13.11
N ILE A 122 19.81 6.51 11.96
CA ILE A 122 19.79 7.17 10.64
C ILE A 122 18.36 7.55 10.26
N ILE A 123 17.38 6.67 10.47
CA ILE A 123 15.96 6.98 10.27
C ILE A 123 15.56 8.17 11.14
N ARG A 124 15.86 8.11 12.44
CA ARG A 124 15.58 9.19 13.39
C ARG A 124 16.09 10.54 12.90
N LYS A 125 17.36 10.61 12.48
CA LYS A 125 17.97 11.85 11.96
C LYS A 125 17.21 12.42 10.76
N LYS A 126 16.79 11.57 9.82
CA LYS A 126 16.08 11.97 8.60
C LYS A 126 14.61 12.32 8.85
N LEU A 127 13.94 11.52 9.66
CA LEU A 127 12.50 11.60 9.91
C LEU A 127 12.15 12.71 10.90
N GLU A 128 12.77 12.75 12.08
CA GLU A 128 12.38 13.69 13.15
C GLU A 128 12.66 15.15 12.74
N SER A 129 13.73 15.39 11.97
CA SER A 129 14.05 16.72 11.43
C SER A 129 13.04 17.24 10.40
N ASN A 130 12.24 16.35 9.80
CA ASN A 130 11.30 16.68 8.73
C ASN A 130 9.90 16.12 8.99
N VAL A 131 9.56 15.86 10.26
CA VAL A 131 8.40 15.04 10.60
C VAL A 131 7.08 15.67 10.10
N ASP A 132 7.02 17.00 9.96
CA ASP A 132 5.88 17.73 9.40
C ASP A 132 5.59 17.41 7.93
N GLY A 133 6.61 16.93 7.20
CA GLY A 133 6.49 16.40 5.86
C GLY A 133 5.77 15.06 5.77
N TYR A 134 5.43 14.43 6.91
CA TYR A 134 4.85 13.09 6.95
C TYR A 134 3.41 13.12 7.46
N ASN A 135 2.58 12.29 6.82
CA ASN A 135 1.35 11.78 7.41
C ASN A 135 1.71 10.66 8.38
N ILE A 136 1.06 10.60 9.53
CA ILE A 136 1.29 9.54 10.51
C ILE A 136 0.01 8.73 10.64
N ILE A 137 0.10 7.45 10.31
CA ILE A 137 -1.00 6.49 10.32
C ILE A 137 -0.65 5.35 11.26
N ALA A 138 -1.60 4.91 12.07
CA ALA A 138 -1.44 3.79 12.98
C ALA A 138 -2.35 2.64 12.55
N GLU A 139 -1.81 1.43 12.60
CA GLU A 139 -2.50 0.16 12.52
C GLU A 139 -2.58 -0.40 13.94
N TRP A 140 -3.77 -0.82 14.36
CA TRP A 140 -3.99 -1.37 15.69
C TRP A 140 -4.83 -2.64 15.65
N ILE A 141 -4.31 -3.69 16.27
CA ILE A 141 -5.00 -4.96 16.48
C ILE A 141 -5.19 -5.11 18.00
N PRO A 142 -6.43 -5.11 18.50
CA PRO A 142 -6.72 -5.24 19.93
C PRO A 142 -6.15 -6.53 20.54
N ALA A 143 -5.75 -6.47 21.82
CA ALA A 143 -5.12 -7.59 22.54
C ALA A 143 -5.96 -8.87 22.56
N GLN A 144 -7.30 -8.78 22.48
CA GLN A 144 -8.19 -9.93 22.43
C GLN A 144 -7.96 -10.85 21.21
N TYR A 145 -7.31 -10.33 20.18
CA TYR A 145 -6.93 -11.08 18.97
C TYR A 145 -5.51 -11.63 19.03
N LEU A 146 -4.83 -11.55 20.18
CA LEU A 146 -3.50 -12.12 20.38
C LEU A 146 -3.56 -13.30 21.34
N SER A 147 -2.86 -14.37 20.98
CA SER A 147 -2.59 -15.50 21.86
C SER A 147 -1.83 -15.01 23.10
N SER A 148 -2.36 -15.31 24.28
CA SER A 148 -1.75 -14.88 25.56
C SER A 148 -0.35 -15.46 25.83
N SER A 149 0.03 -16.55 25.18
CA SER A 149 1.31 -17.24 25.37
C SER A 149 2.34 -16.90 24.30
N THR A 150 1.92 -16.74 23.05
CA THR A 150 2.82 -16.59 21.90
C THR A 150 2.75 -15.22 21.23
N PHE A 151 1.71 -14.42 21.54
CA PHE A 151 1.36 -13.20 20.82
C PHE A 151 1.03 -13.39 19.34
N ASP A 152 0.78 -14.64 18.91
CA ASP A 152 0.29 -14.94 17.57
C ASP A 152 -1.15 -14.44 17.39
N TYR A 153 -1.51 -14.12 16.15
CA TYR A 153 -2.86 -13.67 15.83
C TYR A 153 -3.88 -14.81 15.89
N VAL A 154 -5.01 -14.52 16.54
CA VAL A 154 -6.18 -15.39 16.59
C VAL A 154 -7.18 -14.91 15.53
N TYR A 155 -7.36 -15.72 14.49
CA TYR A 155 -8.23 -15.39 13.37
C TYR A 155 -9.70 -15.78 13.62
N PRO A 156 -10.67 -15.06 13.02
CA PRO A 156 -10.48 -13.79 12.32
C PRO A 156 -10.21 -12.64 13.32
N TYR A 157 -9.37 -11.68 12.93
CA TYR A 157 -9.10 -10.49 13.75
C TYR A 157 -9.49 -9.19 13.06
N LYS A 158 -9.74 -8.16 13.87
CA LYS A 158 -9.99 -6.80 13.40
C LYS A 158 -8.72 -5.97 13.46
N LYS A 159 -8.39 -5.33 12.34
CA LYS A 159 -7.33 -4.32 12.24
C LYS A 159 -7.96 -2.94 12.05
N ASN A 160 -7.68 -2.05 12.99
CA ASN A 160 -8.16 -0.68 12.98
C ASN A 160 -7.08 0.27 12.49
N TYR A 161 -7.47 1.24 11.68
CA TYR A 161 -6.58 2.24 11.13
C TYR A 161 -6.95 3.62 11.66
N TYR A 162 -5.93 4.38 12.05
CA TYR A 162 -6.09 5.74 12.58
C TYR A 162 -5.12 6.71 11.91
N LEU A 163 -5.60 7.87 11.48
CA LEU A 163 -4.76 8.95 10.97
C LEU A 163 -4.56 10.02 12.05
N TYR A 164 -3.33 10.43 12.28
CA TYR A 164 -3.02 11.46 13.26
C TYR A 164 -3.31 12.86 12.72
N ASN A 165 -4.14 13.62 13.43
CA ASN A 165 -4.27 15.05 13.24
C ASN A 165 -3.30 15.79 14.14
N ARG A 166 -2.29 16.40 13.52
CA ARG A 166 -1.29 17.23 14.20
C ARG A 166 -1.88 18.48 14.84
N GLU A 167 -2.80 19.16 14.18
CA GLU A 167 -3.40 20.41 14.68
C GLU A 167 -4.22 20.18 15.95
N LYS A 168 -4.99 19.09 15.97
CA LYS A 168 -5.82 18.72 17.13
C LYS A 168 -5.12 17.77 18.11
N GLN A 169 -3.91 17.32 17.79
CA GLN A 169 -3.15 16.32 18.54
C GLN A 169 -3.99 15.08 18.88
N SER A 170 -4.76 14.60 17.89
CA SER A 170 -5.77 13.55 18.09
C SER A 170 -5.73 12.54 16.95
N TRP A 171 -6.11 11.30 17.24
CA TRP A 171 -6.26 10.24 16.24
C TRP A 171 -7.67 10.24 15.65
N TYR A 172 -7.76 10.08 14.33
CA TYR A 172 -9.03 9.87 13.63
C TYR A 172 -9.11 8.46 13.10
N PHE A 173 -10.14 7.75 13.51
CA PHE A 173 -10.49 6.47 12.89
C PHE A 173 -10.77 6.68 11.40
N ILE A 174 -10.23 5.80 10.57
CA ILE A 174 -10.33 5.89 9.10
C ILE A 174 -10.87 4.62 8.45
N LYS A 175 -10.56 3.42 8.98
CA LYS A 175 -10.98 2.13 8.43
C LYS A 175 -10.87 1.05 9.52
N GLU A 176 -11.77 0.08 9.48
CA GLU A 176 -11.60 -1.23 10.11
C GLU A 176 -11.56 -2.29 9.00
N GLU A 177 -10.75 -3.32 9.18
CA GLU A 177 -10.61 -4.43 8.25
C GLU A 177 -10.59 -5.75 9.02
N THR A 178 -11.36 -6.73 8.54
CA THR A 178 -11.37 -8.08 9.08
C THR A 178 -10.39 -8.94 8.30
N VAL A 179 -9.44 -9.57 8.99
CA VAL A 179 -8.46 -10.49 8.41
C VAL A 179 -8.85 -11.92 8.79
N PHE A 180 -8.96 -12.80 7.79
CA PHE A 180 -9.51 -14.15 7.97
C PHE A 180 -8.47 -15.26 8.09
N ASP A 181 -7.27 -15.07 7.53
CA ASP A 181 -6.19 -16.04 7.62
C ASP A 181 -4.80 -15.40 7.45
N SER A 182 -3.76 -16.22 7.54
CA SER A 182 -2.36 -15.82 7.38
C SER A 182 -1.90 -15.70 5.92
N SER A 183 -2.77 -15.98 4.94
CA SER A 183 -2.41 -15.94 3.51
C SER A 183 -2.29 -14.50 2.99
N ASP A 184 -2.93 -13.54 3.66
CA ASP A 184 -2.73 -12.10 3.49
C ASP A 184 -1.39 -11.60 4.10
N GLY A 185 -0.39 -12.50 4.17
CA GLY A 185 0.78 -12.59 5.05
C GLY A 185 1.77 -11.41 5.15
N LYS A 186 1.30 -10.17 5.21
CA LYS A 186 2.07 -9.05 5.75
C LYS A 186 1.23 -8.36 6.81
N ASN A 187 1.61 -8.54 8.08
CA ASN A 187 0.98 -7.90 9.23
C ASN A 187 1.06 -6.36 9.19
N ILE A 188 1.76 -5.79 8.21
CA ILE A 188 1.91 -4.37 7.98
C ILE A 188 1.35 -4.03 6.59
N THR A 189 0.50 -3.03 6.54
CA THR A 189 -0.26 -2.68 5.34
C THR A 189 0.62 -2.05 4.26
N LYS A 190 0.39 -2.40 2.99
CA LYS A 190 1.22 -1.90 1.87
C LYS A 190 1.13 -0.38 1.75
N LEU A 191 2.24 0.24 1.34
CA LEU A 191 2.34 1.70 1.15
C LEU A 191 1.24 2.26 0.23
N THR A 192 0.91 1.55 -0.85
CA THR A 192 -0.14 1.95 -1.79
C THR A 192 -1.51 2.04 -1.13
N GLU A 193 -1.80 1.13 -0.20
CA GLU A 193 -3.05 1.13 0.55
C GLU A 193 -3.07 2.22 1.63
N LEU A 194 -1.98 2.40 2.38
CA LEU A 194 -1.86 3.49 3.36
C LEU A 194 -2.06 4.86 2.69
N ASN A 195 -1.43 5.09 1.53
CA ASN A 195 -1.63 6.30 0.73
C ASN A 195 -3.09 6.50 0.32
N ARG A 196 -3.81 5.42 -0.06
CA ARG A 196 -5.24 5.49 -0.37
C ARG A 196 -6.05 5.91 0.85
N MET A 197 -5.78 5.33 2.01
CA MET A 197 -6.49 5.68 3.25
C MET A 197 -6.26 7.12 3.67
N ILE A 198 -5.01 7.59 3.62
CA ILE A 198 -4.65 8.97 3.95
C ILE A 198 -5.38 9.98 3.05
N ASN A 199 -5.44 9.68 1.74
CA ASN A 199 -6.07 10.56 0.76
C ASN A 199 -7.59 10.65 0.91
N ASN A 200 -8.21 9.58 1.40
CA ASN A 200 -9.66 9.49 1.59
C ASN A 200 -10.12 9.94 3.00
N SER A 201 -9.21 10.26 3.91
CA SER A 201 -9.55 10.63 5.29
C SER A 201 -10.31 11.98 5.37
N PRO A 202 -11.36 12.07 6.20
CA PRO A 202 -12.17 13.30 6.36
C PRO A 202 -11.37 14.50 6.90
N SER A 203 -10.22 14.26 7.54
CA SER A 203 -9.32 15.33 8.02
C SER A 203 -8.72 16.18 6.90
N ASN A 204 -8.67 15.66 5.68
CA ASN A 204 -8.20 16.37 4.49
C ASN A 204 -9.34 17.03 3.69
N SER A 205 -10.59 17.01 4.18
CA SER A 205 -11.76 17.47 3.41
C SER A 205 -11.93 18.99 3.34
N SER A 206 -11.48 19.74 4.36
CA SER A 206 -11.71 21.19 4.46
C SER A 206 -10.71 22.04 3.66
N ALA A 207 -9.46 21.60 3.50
CA ALA A 207 -8.45 22.34 2.72
C ALA A 207 -8.46 22.01 1.22
N LYS A 208 -9.26 21.03 0.81
CA LYS A 208 -9.10 20.35 -0.49
C LYS A 208 -10.31 20.63 -1.42
N LYS A 209 -11.39 21.25 -0.93
CA LYS A 209 -12.56 21.66 -1.73
C LYS A 209 -12.25 22.68 -2.86
N LEU A 210 -11.07 23.28 -2.87
CA LEU A 210 -10.63 24.22 -3.92
C LEU A 210 -9.53 23.66 -4.86
N LYS A 211 -9.06 22.41 -4.66
CA LYS A 211 -8.07 21.76 -5.53
C LYS A 211 -8.40 20.31 -5.92
N ILE A 212 -9.47 19.69 -5.37
CA ILE A 212 -9.86 18.29 -5.62
C ILE A 212 -10.47 18.05 -7.01
N ASP A 213 -10.95 19.06 -7.73
CA ASP A 213 -11.60 18.78 -9.03
C ASP A 213 -10.60 18.40 -10.16
N SER A 214 -9.28 18.34 -9.88
CA SER A 214 -8.30 18.12 -10.95
C SER A 214 -7.23 17.05 -10.76
N LEU A 215 -7.18 16.24 -9.69
CA LEU A 215 -6.14 15.19 -9.61
C LEU A 215 -6.47 14.00 -8.69
N ASN A 216 -6.58 12.82 -9.29
CA ASN A 216 -6.41 11.47 -8.71
C ASN A 216 -7.60 10.80 -7.98
N ASN A 217 -8.67 10.51 -8.72
CA ASN A 217 -9.31 9.19 -8.58
C ASN A 217 -8.53 8.22 -9.49
N SER A 218 -7.52 7.49 -9.01
CA SER A 218 -6.98 6.37 -9.80
C SER A 218 -7.75 5.10 -9.45
N ILE A 219 -8.54 4.59 -10.38
CA ILE A 219 -9.34 3.37 -10.22
C ILE A 219 -8.38 2.17 -10.21
N SER A 220 -8.63 1.21 -9.31
CA SER A 220 -7.78 0.02 -9.13
C SER A 220 -7.71 -0.81 -10.41
N LEU A 221 -6.50 -1.22 -10.84
CA LEU A 221 -6.27 -2.03 -12.04
C LEU A 221 -7.07 -3.34 -12.05
N LYS A 222 -7.25 -3.99 -10.88
CA LYS A 222 -8.04 -5.23 -10.77
C LYS A 222 -9.52 -5.05 -11.16
N LYS A 223 -10.02 -3.82 -11.18
CA LYS A 223 -11.40 -3.50 -11.58
C LYS A 223 -11.55 -3.29 -13.09
N LEU A 224 -10.45 -3.40 -13.85
CA LEU A 224 -10.49 -3.44 -15.31
C LEU A 224 -10.87 -4.83 -15.84
N ASP A 225 -10.72 -5.87 -15.02
CA ASP A 225 -11.00 -7.25 -15.44
C ASP A 225 -12.48 -7.41 -15.78
N GLY A 226 -12.75 -7.96 -16.96
CA GLY A 226 -14.10 -8.29 -17.40
C GLY A 226 -14.41 -7.87 -18.84
N ILE A 227 -15.68 -8.04 -19.20
CA ILE A 227 -16.23 -7.74 -20.52
C ILE A 227 -16.73 -6.30 -20.54
N TRP A 228 -16.34 -5.53 -21.55
CA TRP A 228 -16.77 -4.16 -21.73
C TRP A 228 -17.47 -3.98 -23.08
N SER A 229 -18.65 -3.37 -23.08
CA SER A 229 -19.42 -3.10 -24.30
C SER A 229 -20.23 -1.81 -24.18
N SER A 230 -20.75 -1.29 -25.29
CA SER A 230 -21.69 -0.15 -25.25
C SER A 230 -22.95 -0.50 -24.47
N GLU A 231 -23.43 -1.73 -24.61
CA GLU A 231 -24.59 -2.29 -23.92
C GLU A 231 -24.39 -3.81 -23.76
N CYS A 232 -24.80 -4.40 -22.64
CA CYS A 232 -24.43 -5.80 -22.33
C CYS A 232 -25.16 -6.86 -23.19
N GLU A 233 -26.13 -6.45 -23.99
CA GLU A 233 -26.80 -7.31 -24.97
C GLU A 233 -26.07 -7.35 -26.33
N PHE A 234 -25.06 -6.49 -26.53
CA PHE A 234 -24.32 -6.40 -27.79
C PHE A 234 -23.24 -7.47 -27.90
N ARG A 235 -23.10 -8.00 -29.12
CA ARG A 235 -22.05 -8.97 -29.46
C ARG A 235 -20.66 -8.35 -29.53
N ASP A 236 -20.59 -7.05 -29.79
CA ASP A 236 -19.32 -6.33 -29.90
C ASP A 236 -18.83 -5.97 -28.50
N HIS A 237 -17.64 -6.45 -28.15
CA HIS A 237 -17.09 -6.26 -26.82
C HIS A 237 -15.57 -6.23 -26.82
N VAL A 238 -15.01 -5.74 -25.73
CA VAL A 238 -13.60 -5.91 -25.39
C VAL A 238 -13.51 -6.58 -24.03
N PHE A 239 -12.86 -7.73 -23.99
CA PHE A 239 -12.44 -8.36 -22.74
C PHE A 239 -11.10 -7.76 -22.32
N ILE A 240 -10.97 -7.30 -21.08
CA ILE A 240 -9.72 -6.74 -20.55
C ILE A 240 -9.25 -7.64 -19.41
N SER A 241 -7.96 -7.98 -19.40
CA SER A 241 -7.31 -8.63 -18.26
C SER A 241 -6.11 -7.81 -17.79
N SER A 242 -6.24 -7.23 -16.61
CA SER A 242 -5.17 -6.53 -15.89
C SER A 242 -4.09 -7.48 -15.37
N THR A 243 -4.40 -8.77 -15.18
CA THR A 243 -3.45 -9.78 -14.71
C THR A 243 -2.31 -10.02 -15.69
N ILE A 244 -2.64 -10.09 -16.98
CA ILE A 244 -1.66 -10.30 -18.07
C ILE A 244 -1.49 -9.06 -18.97
N ALA A 245 -2.06 -7.92 -18.53
CA ALA A 245 -2.01 -6.63 -19.23
C ALA A 245 -2.38 -6.74 -20.72
N ASN A 246 -3.49 -7.42 -21.01
CA ASN A 246 -3.98 -7.60 -22.37
C ASN A 246 -5.46 -7.23 -22.51
N ALA A 247 -5.90 -7.13 -23.76
CA ALA A 247 -7.28 -6.99 -24.13
C ALA A 247 -7.57 -7.83 -25.38
N GLN A 248 -8.78 -8.38 -25.46
CA GLN A 248 -9.27 -9.08 -26.63
C GLN A 248 -10.52 -8.39 -27.13
N PHE A 249 -10.48 -7.93 -28.38
CA PHE A 249 -11.62 -7.31 -29.04
C PHE A 249 -12.35 -8.36 -29.88
N THR A 250 -13.67 -8.32 -29.79
CA THR A 250 -14.59 -9.06 -30.66
C THR A 250 -15.53 -8.04 -31.25
N VAL A 251 -15.37 -7.74 -32.55
CA VAL A 251 -16.24 -6.83 -33.29
C VAL A 251 -16.88 -7.61 -34.44
N THR A 252 -18.16 -7.93 -34.26
CA THR A 252 -18.95 -8.78 -35.14
C THR A 252 -18.89 -8.27 -36.58
N ASN A 253 -18.63 -9.17 -37.52
CA ASN A 253 -18.52 -8.87 -38.95
C ASN A 253 -17.43 -7.83 -39.33
N ARG A 254 -16.49 -7.50 -38.43
CA ARG A 254 -15.38 -6.57 -38.71
C ARG A 254 -14.03 -7.20 -38.39
N PHE A 255 -13.75 -7.51 -37.14
CA PHE A 255 -12.48 -8.12 -36.73
C PHE A 255 -12.56 -8.72 -35.32
N SER A 256 -11.65 -9.65 -35.02
CA SER A 256 -11.30 -10.02 -33.65
C SER A 256 -9.79 -9.90 -33.51
N MET A 257 -9.31 -9.26 -32.43
CA MET A 257 -7.87 -9.01 -32.24
C MET A 257 -7.49 -9.12 -30.78
N ASN A 258 -6.23 -9.47 -30.51
CA ASN A 258 -5.62 -9.24 -29.21
C ASN A 258 -4.82 -7.94 -29.24
N ALA A 259 -4.73 -7.30 -28.08
CA ALA A 259 -3.95 -6.11 -27.86
C ALA A 259 -3.21 -6.18 -26.52
N GLU A 260 -1.99 -5.66 -26.50
CA GLU A 260 -1.24 -5.33 -25.30
C GLU A 260 -1.77 -4.02 -24.71
N LEU A 261 -1.94 -3.99 -23.39
CA LEU A 261 -2.43 -2.82 -22.66
C LEU A 261 -1.25 -2.06 -22.03
N LYS A 262 -1.05 -0.80 -22.41
CA LYS A 262 0.00 0.06 -21.82
C LYS A 262 -0.61 1.23 -21.07
N LYS A 263 -0.19 1.42 -19.83
CA LYS A 263 -0.60 2.57 -19.01
C LYS A 263 0.17 3.82 -19.46
N THR A 264 -0.56 4.88 -19.80
CA THR A 264 0.01 6.16 -20.25
C THR A 264 -0.26 7.32 -19.31
N GLY A 265 -1.15 7.13 -18.33
CA GLY A 265 -1.43 8.13 -17.30
C GLY A 265 -2.29 7.59 -16.17
N VAL A 266 -2.80 8.50 -15.34
CA VAL A 266 -3.79 8.15 -14.30
C VAL A 266 -5.09 7.76 -15.00
N ASN A 267 -5.55 6.53 -14.79
CA ASN A 267 -6.71 5.91 -15.46
C ASN A 267 -6.66 5.86 -16.99
N LYS A 268 -5.51 6.18 -17.60
CA LYS A 268 -5.34 6.27 -19.03
C LYS A 268 -4.49 5.12 -19.54
N TYR A 269 -5.02 4.44 -20.56
CA TYR A 269 -4.40 3.29 -21.15
C TYR A 269 -4.51 3.34 -22.67
N GLU A 270 -3.56 2.70 -23.33
CA GLU A 270 -3.51 2.54 -24.77
C GLU A 270 -3.48 1.05 -25.12
N PHE A 271 -4.14 0.72 -26.23
CA PHE A 271 -4.16 -0.61 -26.81
C PHE A 271 -3.16 -0.69 -27.96
N TYR A 272 -2.31 -1.70 -27.96
CA TYR A 272 -1.34 -1.98 -29.03
C TYR A 272 -1.65 -3.35 -29.60
N PHE A 273 -2.07 -3.45 -30.87
CA PHE A 273 -2.43 -4.75 -31.44
C PHE A 273 -1.22 -5.69 -31.44
N THR A 274 -1.44 -6.96 -31.13
CA THR A 274 -0.39 -7.99 -31.15
C THR A 274 -0.59 -8.95 -32.31
N ASP A 275 -1.83 -9.41 -32.49
CA ASP A 275 -2.21 -10.43 -33.45
C ASP A 275 -3.74 -10.49 -33.61
N PHE A 276 -4.19 -11.18 -34.65
CA PHE A 276 -5.60 -11.53 -34.86
C PHE A 276 -5.73 -13.03 -34.56
N PRO A 277 -6.67 -13.47 -33.69
CA PRO A 277 -7.06 -14.87 -33.65
C PRO A 277 -7.43 -15.36 -35.06
N PRO A 278 -7.34 -16.67 -35.33
CA PRO A 278 -7.45 -17.27 -36.68
C PRO A 278 -8.84 -17.18 -37.34
N LEU A 279 -9.67 -16.21 -36.95
CA LEU A 279 -11.02 -15.98 -37.46
C LEU A 279 -10.98 -15.22 -38.79
N ILE A 280 -11.42 -15.88 -39.86
CA ILE A 280 -11.54 -15.40 -41.24
C ILE A 280 -13.05 -15.24 -41.56
N PRO A 281 -13.47 -14.20 -42.32
CA PRO A 281 -12.65 -13.27 -43.08
C PRO A 281 -12.28 -12.00 -42.31
N LEU A 282 -11.00 -11.64 -42.37
CA LEU A 282 -10.53 -10.30 -42.05
C LEU A 282 -10.81 -9.36 -43.23
N PRO A 283 -10.97 -8.05 -43.00
CA PRO A 283 -11.05 -7.07 -44.08
C PRO A 283 -9.84 -7.19 -45.02
N ASP A 284 -10.04 -7.03 -46.33
CA ASP A 284 -8.99 -7.20 -47.35
C ASP A 284 -7.72 -6.38 -47.05
N GLU A 285 -7.90 -5.17 -46.55
CA GLU A 285 -6.83 -4.25 -46.16
C GLU A 285 -5.96 -4.76 -44.99
N MET A 286 -6.50 -5.68 -44.20
CA MET A 286 -5.89 -6.26 -43.00
C MET A 286 -5.35 -7.69 -43.21
N GLN A 287 -5.63 -8.32 -44.35
CA GLN A 287 -5.14 -9.67 -44.67
C GLN A 287 -3.62 -9.78 -44.61
N ASN A 288 -2.91 -8.68 -44.93
CA ASN A 288 -1.46 -8.59 -44.75
C ASN A 288 -1.08 -7.75 -43.52
N TRP A 289 -1.34 -8.33 -42.35
CA TRP A 289 -0.97 -7.86 -41.02
C TRP A 289 0.49 -7.40 -40.86
N SER A 290 1.44 -7.92 -41.65
CA SER A 290 2.82 -7.43 -41.66
C SER A 290 2.95 -5.96 -42.07
N ASN A 291 1.92 -5.39 -42.70
CA ASN A 291 1.84 -3.97 -43.04
C ASN A 291 1.27 -3.11 -41.91
N LEU A 292 0.80 -3.69 -40.81
CA LEU A 292 0.32 -2.96 -39.64
C LEU A 292 1.49 -2.68 -38.67
N ASP A 293 1.45 -1.54 -37.99
CA ASP A 293 2.48 -1.13 -37.02
C ASP A 293 2.04 -1.36 -35.57
N ASN A 294 2.57 -2.42 -34.94
CA ASN A 294 2.25 -2.76 -33.55
C ASN A 294 2.89 -1.81 -32.51
N LYS A 295 3.68 -0.82 -32.95
CA LYS A 295 4.19 0.25 -32.10
C LYS A 295 3.31 1.49 -32.09
N LYS A 296 2.22 1.50 -32.88
CA LYS A 296 1.21 2.56 -32.86
C LYS A 296 -0.06 2.06 -32.18
N PRO A 297 -0.66 2.88 -31.29
CA PRO A 297 -1.86 2.46 -30.58
C PRO A 297 -3.05 2.35 -31.53
N VAL A 298 -3.89 1.35 -31.33
CA VAL A 298 -5.15 1.17 -32.09
C VAL A 298 -6.33 1.90 -31.44
N GLY A 299 -6.20 2.21 -30.16
CA GLY A 299 -7.13 3.02 -29.39
C GLY A 299 -6.56 3.31 -28.02
N SER A 300 -7.30 4.10 -27.26
CA SER A 300 -7.02 4.40 -25.86
C SER A 300 -8.31 4.42 -25.07
N PHE A 301 -8.23 4.29 -23.76
CA PHE A 301 -9.37 4.60 -22.90
C PHE A 301 -8.94 5.36 -21.65
N GLU A 302 -9.90 6.10 -21.12
CA GLU A 302 -9.84 6.73 -19.82
C GLU A 302 -10.96 6.14 -18.95
N MET A 303 -10.61 5.64 -17.77
CA MET A 303 -11.65 5.20 -16.84
C MET A 303 -12.39 6.40 -16.24
N ILE A 304 -13.71 6.42 -16.43
CA ILE A 304 -14.60 7.41 -15.82
C ILE A 304 -14.90 6.98 -14.38
N ASN A 305 -15.26 5.71 -14.20
CA ASN A 305 -15.48 5.06 -12.90
C ASN A 305 -15.29 3.54 -13.04
N GLU A 306 -15.54 2.80 -11.96
CA GLU A 306 -15.32 1.34 -11.89
C GLU A 306 -16.20 0.52 -12.86
N SER A 307 -17.27 1.13 -13.37
CA SER A 307 -18.25 0.49 -14.27
C SER A 307 -18.30 1.12 -15.66
N LYS A 308 -17.51 2.17 -15.92
CA LYS A 308 -17.58 2.95 -17.17
C LYS A 308 -16.21 3.45 -17.61
N ILE A 309 -15.90 3.26 -18.89
CA ILE A 309 -14.71 3.82 -19.54
C ILE A 309 -15.11 4.62 -20.78
N GLU A 310 -14.37 5.70 -21.06
CA GLU A 310 -14.43 6.42 -22.33
C GLU A 310 -13.34 5.86 -23.26
N LEU A 311 -13.74 5.09 -24.25
CA LEU A 311 -12.87 4.51 -25.27
C LEU A 311 -12.77 5.47 -26.47
N THR A 312 -11.55 5.81 -26.84
CA THR A 312 -11.22 6.50 -28.10
C THR A 312 -10.59 5.48 -29.07
N TRP A 313 -11.17 5.35 -30.26
CA TRP A 313 -10.70 4.46 -31.30
C TRP A 313 -9.89 5.23 -32.35
N PHE A 314 -8.70 4.71 -32.70
CA PHE A 314 -7.85 5.28 -33.74
C PHE A 314 -7.88 4.47 -35.03
N GLY A 315 -8.08 3.14 -34.94
CA GLY A 315 -7.93 2.20 -36.05
C GLY A 315 -6.51 1.64 -36.14
N PHE A 316 -6.22 0.90 -37.21
CA PHE A 316 -4.92 0.24 -37.36
C PHE A 316 -3.96 1.10 -38.19
N TYR A 317 -2.75 1.33 -37.69
CA TYR A 317 -1.77 2.11 -38.43
C TYR A 317 -1.14 1.29 -39.56
N TYR A 318 -1.39 1.70 -40.81
CA TYR A 318 -0.89 1.02 -42.01
C TYR A 318 0.47 1.63 -42.44
N LYS A 319 1.56 0.87 -42.30
CA LYS A 319 2.94 1.31 -42.52
C LYS A 319 3.19 1.86 -43.92
N LYS A 320 2.58 1.27 -44.94
CA LYS A 320 2.81 1.66 -46.35
C LYS A 320 2.24 3.05 -46.66
N THR A 321 1.03 3.34 -46.21
CA THR A 321 0.37 4.63 -46.48
C THR A 321 0.59 5.65 -45.36
N LYS A 322 1.16 5.24 -44.22
CA LYS A 322 1.37 6.06 -43.01
C LYS A 322 0.07 6.68 -42.49
N LYS A 323 -1.03 5.95 -42.59
CA LYS A 323 -2.37 6.38 -42.16
C LYS A 323 -3.04 5.29 -41.34
N TYR A 324 -3.97 5.70 -40.47
CA TYR A 324 -4.88 4.77 -39.82
C TYR A 324 -5.95 4.29 -40.81
N ILE A 325 -6.25 3.00 -40.77
CA ILE A 325 -7.34 2.33 -41.49
C ILE A 325 -8.34 1.76 -40.48
N GLN A 326 -9.56 1.44 -40.92
CA GLN A 326 -10.64 0.96 -40.03
C GLN A 326 -10.92 1.93 -38.86
N THR A 327 -10.99 3.23 -39.15
CA THR A 327 -11.08 4.30 -38.15
C THR A 327 -12.48 4.50 -37.55
N GLU A 328 -13.49 3.80 -38.08
CA GLU A 328 -14.84 3.80 -37.50
C GLU A 328 -14.85 3.08 -36.15
N ASN A 329 -15.26 3.77 -35.08
CA ASN A 329 -15.29 3.21 -33.73
C ASN A 329 -16.29 2.05 -33.66
N PRO A 330 -15.86 0.86 -33.19
CA PRO A 330 -16.74 -0.31 -33.12
C PRO A 330 -17.89 -0.18 -32.12
N PHE A 331 -17.82 0.75 -31.17
CA PHE A 331 -18.81 0.96 -30.12
C PHE A 331 -19.60 2.26 -30.29
N SER A 332 -19.35 3.03 -31.36
CA SER A 332 -20.08 4.26 -31.67
C SER A 332 -20.00 4.61 -33.15
N LYS A 333 -21.15 4.58 -33.85
CA LYS A 333 -21.21 4.80 -35.31
C LYS A 333 -20.84 6.23 -35.75
N ASN A 334 -21.00 7.23 -34.88
CA ASN A 334 -20.89 8.65 -35.24
C ASN A 334 -19.78 9.40 -34.49
N SER A 335 -18.95 8.69 -33.72
CA SER A 335 -17.93 9.33 -32.89
C SER A 335 -16.71 8.42 -32.74
N SER A 336 -15.52 9.01 -32.79
CA SER A 336 -14.28 8.30 -32.45
C SER A 336 -14.22 7.92 -30.98
N LYS A 337 -15.07 8.53 -30.13
CA LYS A 337 -15.24 8.22 -28.72
C LYS A 337 -16.53 7.46 -28.45
N ALA A 338 -16.46 6.48 -27.56
CA ALA A 338 -17.60 5.72 -27.07
C ALA A 338 -17.47 5.55 -25.55
N VAL A 339 -18.58 5.70 -24.83
CA VAL A 339 -18.64 5.28 -23.42
C VAL A 339 -19.09 3.82 -23.41
N ILE A 340 -18.28 2.94 -22.84
CA ILE A 340 -18.60 1.52 -22.69
C ILE A 340 -18.62 1.14 -21.21
N ILE A 341 -19.48 0.19 -20.89
CA ILE A 341 -19.79 -0.24 -19.52
C ILE A 341 -19.25 -1.64 -19.26
N ASN A 342 -18.92 -1.93 -18.00
CA ASN A 342 -18.57 -3.27 -17.56
C ASN A 342 -19.84 -4.13 -17.55
N CYS A 343 -19.78 -5.29 -18.20
CA CYS A 343 -20.88 -6.22 -18.33
C CYS A 343 -20.62 -7.47 -17.50
N PRO A 344 -21.66 -8.00 -16.81
CA PRO A 344 -21.55 -9.26 -16.11
C PRO A 344 -21.20 -10.37 -17.10
N GLU A 345 -20.35 -11.30 -16.67
CA GLU A 345 -20.02 -12.52 -17.41
C GLU A 345 -21.23 -13.45 -17.57
#